data_AF-A0A3N6NSW6-F1
#
_entry.id   AF-A0A3N6NSW6-F1
#
_cell.length_a   1.000
_cell.length_b   1.000
_cell.length_c   1.000
_cell.angle_alpha   90.00
_cell.angle_beta   90.00
_cell.angle_gamma   90.00
#
_symmetry.space_group_name_H-M   'P 1'
#
loop_
_entity.id
_entity.type
_entity.pdbx_description
1 polymer ?
#
loop_
_entity_poly.entity_id
_entity_poly.type
_entity_poly.pdbx_seq_one_letter_code
_entity_poly.pdbx_strand_id
1 'polypeptide(L)'
;MPSFAVIGVGPGVRSRLLRPATPRAVHLECDLVEAELGRAIERIEITRLETLLALADRMELPPEVVELLETTKIEAENGLAELQELTEI
;
A
#
# COMPACT_ATOMS: atom_id res chain seq x y z
N MET A 1 20.97 17.53 20.54
CA MET A 1 22.06 17.61 19.54
C MET A 1 22.06 16.31 18.74
N PRO A 2 21.98 16.32 17.40
CA PRO A 2 22.02 15.07 16.64
C PRO A 2 23.45 14.55 16.56
N SER A 3 23.62 13.25 16.80
CA SER A 3 24.89 12.53 16.71
C SER A 3 25.08 12.02 15.28
N PHE A 4 26.25 12.25 14.69
CA PHE A 4 26.62 11.75 13.37
C PHE A 4 27.55 10.54 13.53
N ALA A 5 27.20 9.39 12.97
CA ALA A 5 28.10 8.25 12.89
C ALA A 5 28.97 8.37 11.64
N VAL A 6 30.27 8.60 11.84
CA VAL A 6 31.29 8.53 10.77
C VAL A 6 31.89 7.13 10.81
N ILE A 7 31.66 6.31 9.78
CA ILE A 7 32.44 5.08 9.57
C ILE A 7 33.59 5.44 8.63
N GLY A 8 34.80 5.52 9.19
CA GLY A 8 36.01 5.83 8.43
C GLY A 8 36.49 4.63 7.62
N VAL A 9 36.72 4.82 6.31
CA VAL A 9 37.46 3.87 5.48
C VAL A 9 38.41 4.62 4.53
N GLY A 10 39.71 4.58 4.84
CA GLY A 10 40.83 4.79 3.90
C GLY A 10 41.16 6.22 3.43
N PRO A 11 42.45 6.56 3.27
CA PRO A 11 42.86 7.87 2.76
C PRO A 11 42.65 7.92 1.23
N GLY A 12 41.69 8.73 0.77
CA GLY A 12 41.52 9.02 -0.66
C GLY A 12 40.08 9.14 -1.17
N VAL A 13 39.07 8.82 -0.37
CA VAL A 13 37.66 8.88 -0.82
C VAL A 13 37.08 10.26 -0.48
N ARG A 14 36.65 11.01 -1.50
CA ARG A 14 35.91 12.26 -1.32
C ARG A 14 34.73 12.00 -0.40
N SER A 15 34.70 12.68 0.74
CA SER A 15 33.65 12.66 1.75
C SER A 15 32.33 13.11 1.12
N ARG A 16 31.57 12.16 0.57
CA ARG A 16 30.16 12.38 0.29
C ARG A 16 29.44 12.29 1.63
N LEU A 17 29.11 13.44 2.20
CA LEU A 17 28.19 13.56 3.31
C LEU A 17 26.88 12.88 2.92
N LEU A 18 26.69 11.61 3.31
CA LEU A 18 25.36 11.04 3.43
C LEU A 18 24.69 11.83 4.57
N ARG A 19 23.89 12.82 4.19
CA ARG A 19 23.05 13.53 5.16
C ARG A 19 22.20 12.48 5.88
N PRO A 20 22.10 12.52 7.22
CA PRO A 20 21.11 11.71 7.90
C PRO A 20 19.74 12.11 7.36
N ALA A 21 18.94 11.12 6.95
CA ALA A 21 17.54 11.34 6.66
C ALA A 21 16.92 12.03 7.88
N THR A 22 16.27 13.17 7.66
CA THR A 22 15.60 13.87 8.77
C THR A 22 14.47 12.97 9.29
N PRO A 23 14.12 13.02 10.58
CA PRO A 23 13.07 12.18 11.14
C PRO A 23 11.76 12.29 10.35
N ARG A 24 11.45 13.48 9.81
CA ARG A 24 10.29 13.74 8.95
C ARG A 24 10.33 12.99 7.61
N ALA A 25 11.51 12.84 7.01
CA ALA A 25 11.65 12.10 5.74
C ALA A 25 11.42 10.60 5.95
N VAL A 26 11.87 10.05 7.08
CA VAL A 26 11.63 8.64 7.44
C VAL A 26 10.15 8.36 7.71
N HIS A 27 9.43 9.29 8.35
CA HIS A 27 7.99 9.13 8.58
C HIS A 27 7.20 9.16 7.26
N LEU A 28 7.51 10.11 6.37
CA LEU A 28 6.87 10.17 5.05
C LEU A 28 7.12 8.91 4.20
N GLU A 29 8.34 8.35 4.26
CA GLU A 29 8.67 7.11 3.56
C GLU A 29 7.88 5.92 4.11
N CYS A 30 7.71 5.82 5.43
CA CYS A 30 6.83 4.82 6.03
C CYS A 30 5.37 4.99 5.59
N ASP A 31 4.83 6.22 5.61
CA ASP A 31 3.45 6.50 5.24
C ASP A 31 3.14 6.09 3.78
N LEU A 32 4.09 6.32 2.86
CA LEU A 32 3.96 5.91 1.46
C LEU A 32 4.01 4.38 1.28
N VAL A 33 4.86 3.70 2.04
CA VAL A 33 4.95 2.23 2.01
C VAL A 33 3.67 1.61 2.57
N GLU A 34 3.14 2.13 3.68
CA GLU A 34 1.87 1.70 4.26
C GLU A 34 0.70 1.90 3.29
N ALA A 35 0.65 3.05 2.61
CA ALA A 35 -0.38 3.32 1.61
C ALA A 35 -0.28 2.39 0.38
N GLU A 36 0.93 2.10 -0.12
CA GLU A 36 1.09 1.13 -1.23
C GLU A 36 0.72 -0.29 -0.79
N LEU A 37 1.06 -0.69 0.44
CA LEU A 37 0.63 -1.96 0.99
C LEU A 37 -0.90 -2.03 1.08
N GLY A 38 -1.55 -0.98 1.57
CA GLY A 38 -3.01 -0.86 1.59
C GLY A 38 -3.61 -1.05 0.20
N ARG A 39 -3.11 -0.32 -0.81
CA ARG A 39 -3.58 -0.46 -2.20
C ARG A 39 -3.39 -1.87 -2.76
N ALA A 40 -2.27 -2.52 -2.43
CA ALA A 40 -2.01 -3.88 -2.87
C ALA A 40 -3.01 -4.86 -2.24
N ILE A 41 -3.36 -4.68 -0.96
CA ILE A 41 -4.38 -5.47 -0.27
C ILE A 41 -5.74 -5.29 -0.96
N GLU A 42 -6.20 -4.05 -1.16
CA GLU A 42 -7.49 -3.78 -1.81
C GLU A 42 -7.57 -4.39 -3.21
N ARG A 43 -6.51 -4.28 -4.02
CA ARG A 43 -6.45 -4.91 -5.36
C ARG A 43 -6.57 -6.44 -5.30
N ILE A 44 -5.95 -7.07 -4.31
CA ILE A 44 -6.06 -8.52 -4.10
C ILE A 44 -7.48 -8.89 -3.69
N GLU A 45 -8.10 -8.11 -2.79
CA GLU A 45 -9.47 -8.33 -2.34
C GLU A 45 -10.48 -8.20 -3.49
N ILE A 46 -10.36 -7.15 -4.32
CA ILE A 46 -11.18 -6.97 -5.52
C ILE A 46 -11.04 -8.17 -6.46
N THR A 47 -9.80 -8.59 -6.78
CA THR A 47 -9.54 -9.75 -7.67
C THR A 47 -10.17 -11.03 -7.12
N ARG A 48 -10.09 -11.22 -5.79
CA ARG A 48 -10.71 -12.36 -5.12
C ARG A 48 -12.23 -12.31 -5.20
N LEU A 49 -12.83 -11.14 -4.99
CA LEU A 49 -14.28 -10.96 -5.06
C LEU A 49 -14.81 -11.16 -6.49
N GLU A 50 -14.09 -10.68 -7.51
CA GLU A 50 -14.41 -10.96 -8.92
C GLU A 50 -14.36 -12.46 -9.23
N THR A 51 -13.36 -13.16 -8.70
CA THR A 51 -13.27 -14.62 -8.85
C THR A 51 -14.43 -15.32 -8.15
N LEU A 52 -14.82 -14.88 -6.95
CA LEU A 52 -15.94 -15.44 -6.20
C LEU A 52 -17.27 -15.19 -6.90
N LEU A 53 -17.48 -13.99 -7.47
CA LEU A 53 -18.68 -13.67 -8.26
C LEU A 53 -18.76 -14.54 -9.53
N ALA A 54 -17.64 -14.73 -10.23
CA ALA A 54 -17.59 -15.62 -11.39
C ALA A 54 -17.87 -17.08 -11.02
N LEU A 55 -17.48 -17.53 -9.83
CA LEU A 55 -17.83 -18.86 -9.32
C LEU A 55 -19.30 -18.93 -8.88
N ALA A 56 -19.81 -17.88 -8.26
CA ALA A 56 -21.20 -17.79 -7.81
C ALA A 56 -22.17 -17.90 -8.98
N ASP A 57 -21.87 -17.22 -10.09
CA ASP A 57 -22.61 -17.30 -11.36
C ASP A 57 -22.62 -18.74 -11.91
N ARG A 58 -21.45 -19.39 -11.99
CA ARG A 58 -21.34 -20.78 -12.49
C ARG A 58 -22.05 -21.81 -11.61
N MET A 59 -22.16 -21.52 -10.32
CA MET A 59 -22.79 -22.42 -9.34
C MET A 59 -24.27 -22.09 -9.11
N GLU A 60 -24.79 -21.05 -9.78
CA GLU A 60 -26.16 -20.56 -9.58
C GLU A 60 -26.45 -20.31 -8.09
N LEU A 61 -25.53 -19.65 -7.39
CA LEU A 61 -25.69 -19.36 -5.96
C LEU A 61 -26.90 -18.42 -5.73
N PRO A 62 -27.52 -18.48 -4.54
CA PRO A 62 -28.66 -17.64 -4.21
C PRO A 62 -28.34 -16.14 -4.38
N PRO A 63 -29.30 -15.32 -4.87
CA PRO A 63 -29.09 -13.88 -5.08
C PRO A 63 -28.57 -13.17 -3.83
N GLU A 64 -28.99 -13.58 -2.63
CA GLU A 64 -28.56 -12.95 -1.39
C GLU A 64 -27.05 -13.10 -1.15
N VAL A 65 -26.44 -14.21 -1.63
CA VAL A 65 -24.99 -14.42 -1.56
C VAL A 65 -24.28 -13.55 -2.59
N VAL A 66 -24.83 -13.43 -3.80
CA VAL A 66 -24.27 -12.61 -4.88
C VAL A 66 -24.29 -11.14 -4.48
N GLU A 67 -25.41 -10.63 -3.96
CA GLU A 67 -25.57 -9.25 -3.50
C GLU A 67 -24.57 -8.88 -2.40
N LEU A 68 -24.30 -9.81 -1.47
CA LEU A 68 -23.28 -9.60 -0.43
C LEU A 68 -21.88 -9.47 -1.04
N LEU A 69 -21.53 -10.34 -1.99
CA LEU A 69 -20.22 -10.31 -2.66
C LEU A 69 -20.05 -9.03 -3.49
N GLU A 70 -21.11 -8.58 -4.18
CA GLU A 70 -21.11 -7.32 -4.92
C GLU A 70 -20.95 -6.11 -4.00
N THR A 71 -21.66 -6.10 -2.86
CA THR A 71 -21.54 -5.03 -1.86
C THR A 71 -20.11 -4.95 -1.32
N THR A 72 -19.51 -6.07 -0.93
CA THR A 72 -18.12 -6.09 -0.44
C THR A 72 -17.14 -5.66 -1.54
N LYS A 73 -17.41 -5.98 -2.81
CA LYS A 73 -16.56 -5.52 -3.92
C LYS A 73 -16.59 -4.00 -4.05
N ILE A 74 -17.79 -3.39 -3.96
CA ILE A 74 -17.94 -1.93 -4.00
C ILE A 74 -17.20 -1.27 -2.84
N GLU A 75 -17.27 -1.85 -1.63
CA GLU A 75 -16.54 -1.36 -0.46
C GLU A 75 -15.02 -1.37 -0.68
N ALA A 76 -14.46 -2.46 -1.23
CA ALA A 76 -13.03 -2.55 -1.55
C ALA A 76 -12.61 -1.57 -2.67
N GLU A 77 -13.46 -1.38 -3.69
CA GLU A 77 -13.24 -0.38 -4.74
C GLU A 77 -13.20 1.05 -4.18
N ASN A 78 -14.10 1.36 -3.25
CA ASN A 78 -14.12 2.65 -2.55
C ASN A 78 -12.86 2.83 -1.68
N GLY A 79 -12.47 1.81 -0.90
CA GLY A 79 -11.23 1.84 -0.10
C GLY A 79 -9.99 2.05 -0.95
N LEU A 80 -9.91 1.40 -2.13
CA LEU A 80 -8.82 1.60 -3.08
C LEU A 80 -8.79 3.05 -3.60
N ALA A 81 -9.94 3.64 -3.91
CA ALA A 81 -10.02 5.01 -4.38
C ALA A 81 -9.56 6.01 -3.29
N GLU A 82 -10.01 5.82 -2.05
CA GLU A 82 -9.59 6.63 -0.90
C GLU A 82 -8.07 6.58 -0.70
N LEU A 83 -7.46 5.38 -0.78
CA LEU A 83 -6.01 5.21 -0.67
C LEU A 83 -5.22 5.81 -1.84
N GLN A 84 -5.84 5.96 -3.01
CA GLN A 84 -5.22 6.65 -4.14
C GLN A 84 -5.21 8.16 -3.90
N GLU A 85 -6.36 8.73 -3.51
CA GLU A 85 -6.52 10.16 -3.20
C GLU A 85 -5.55 10.63 -2.10
N LEU A 86 -5.31 9.81 -1.08
CA LEU A 86 -4.40 10.14 0.02
C LEU A 86 -2.92 10.23 -0.37
N THR A 87 -2.54 9.69 -1.54
CA THR A 87 -1.14 9.66 -2.00
C THR A 87 -0.88 10.41 -3.31
N GLU A 88 -1.91 10.91 -3.98
CA GLU A 88 -1.79 11.93 -5.01
C GLU A 88 -1.46 13.29 -4.36
N ILE A 89 -0.18 13.51 -4.02
CA ILE A 89 0.37 14.77 -3.52
C ILE A 89 1.42 15.30 -4.50
#